data_AF-A0A4P5X9J9-F1
#
_entry.id   AF-A0A4P5X9J9-F1
#
_cell.length_a   1.000
_cell.length_b   1.000
_cell.length_c   1.000
_cell.angle_alpha   90.00
_cell.angle_beta   90.00
_cell.angle_gamma   90.00
#
_symmetry.space_group_name_H-M   'P 1'
#
loop_
_entity.id
_entity.type
_entity.pdbx_description
1 polymer ?
#
loop_
_entity_poly.entity_id
_entity_poly.type
_entity_poly.pdbx_seq_one_letter_code
_entity_poly.pdbx_strand_id
1 'polypeptide(L)'
;MSGLTITPLPLDGLCLVERRRHADERGEFARLWSADALSAHGFPFGPVQVNHSITRNRGTIRGLHYQAPPHTETRLVSCIRGEIYDVAVDLRPDSPTFLQWHAERLSPENGRAVLIPEGFAHGFQTLTDDCEIVYCHSRPYVAEAETGVAFDDPALSIPWPLPPTAVSDRDRGHAPLAAHTQRLSAAVRCRHCGAALRLQLVDLGRQPSSNAYLSAAALDAPETTHPLRAYVCERCWLVQTEDFAAPTDLFAHDYAYFSSTSFTWSKHAAAYTAMIVDRLGLSRDSFVVELASNDGYLLRHFVALGIPCLGIEPTAGTAAAAEAAGVRTRREFFTERLGAELAAQGRRADLVIGNNVFAHVPDINDFTRGLAALLAPGGTITLEFPSLRILVEKTLFDTIYHEHYSYLSLAVTERIFRSAGLRVFDVEEYATHGGSLRVYGCHADDPRPTTTRLAAMLAAEQAAGLQSPVAYAGFQQRVGAIRDELVAFLEGEKTAGRRVAAYGAAAKGNTLLNFAGITPDLLPYVCDAAPSKQGLLLPGSRIPIHAPEHLAADRPDTVLILAWNLAGEIKQQLAPRLPTNTRYVVAVPRMADV
;
A
#
# COMPACT_ATOMS: atom_id res chain seq x y z
N MET A 1 -23.93 -41.33 22.72
CA MET A 1 -24.10 -39.87 22.53
C MET A 1 -23.84 -39.54 21.07
N SER A 2 -24.69 -38.73 20.43
CA SER A 2 -24.47 -38.27 19.06
C SER A 2 -23.18 -37.45 18.96
N GLY A 3 -22.53 -37.52 17.80
CA GLY A 3 -21.21 -36.92 17.56
C GLY A 3 -21.01 -36.62 16.08
N LEU A 4 -20.03 -35.77 15.79
CA LEU A 4 -19.62 -35.40 14.44
C LEU A 4 -18.21 -35.92 14.21
N THR A 5 -18.00 -36.62 13.10
CA THR A 5 -16.67 -36.92 12.57
C THR A 5 -16.37 -35.91 11.48
N ILE A 6 -15.20 -35.26 11.55
CA ILE A 6 -14.80 -34.22 10.59
C ILE A 6 -13.54 -34.74 9.88
N THR A 7 -13.63 -34.88 8.57
CA THR A 7 -12.53 -35.40 7.74
C THR A 7 -12.16 -34.37 6.68
N PRO A 8 -10.89 -33.97 6.54
CA PRO A 8 -10.45 -33.10 5.45
C PRO A 8 -10.78 -33.69 4.08
N LEU A 9 -11.24 -32.85 3.17
CA LEU A 9 -11.42 -33.17 1.75
C LEU A 9 -10.22 -32.67 0.92
N PRO A 10 -10.11 -33.03 -0.36
CA PRO A 10 -8.96 -32.66 -1.19
C PRO A 10 -8.71 -31.15 -1.36
N LEU A 11 -9.72 -30.29 -1.16
CA LEU A 11 -9.56 -28.83 -1.22
C LEU A 11 -9.12 -28.28 0.14
N ASP A 12 -8.17 -27.35 0.13
CA ASP A 12 -7.59 -26.78 1.36
C ASP A 12 -8.70 -26.20 2.27
N GLY A 13 -8.78 -26.68 3.50
CA GLY A 13 -9.79 -26.24 4.48
C GLY A 13 -11.22 -26.74 4.26
N LEU A 14 -11.52 -27.45 3.16
CA LEU A 14 -12.83 -28.08 2.93
C LEU A 14 -12.92 -29.37 3.75
N CYS A 15 -14.05 -29.62 4.42
CA CYS A 15 -14.22 -30.80 5.27
C CYS A 15 -15.56 -31.51 5.05
N LEU A 16 -15.51 -32.83 5.10
CA LEU A 16 -16.69 -33.69 5.21
C LEU A 16 -17.08 -33.80 6.69
N VAL A 17 -18.36 -33.64 6.98
CA VAL A 17 -18.93 -33.81 8.32
C VAL A 17 -19.88 -35.00 8.30
N GLU A 18 -19.52 -36.07 9.00
CA GLU A 18 -20.33 -37.28 9.10
C GLU A 18 -21.01 -37.37 10.46
N ARG A 19 -22.32 -37.63 10.44
CA ARG A 19 -23.15 -37.66 11.64
C ARG A 19 -23.25 -39.07 12.21
N ARG A 20 -22.86 -39.22 13.48
CA ARG A 20 -23.18 -40.44 14.23
C ARG A 20 -24.64 -40.40 14.69
N ARG A 21 -25.44 -41.30 14.13
CA ARG A 21 -26.85 -41.47 14.47
C ARG A 21 -27.04 -42.43 15.63
N HIS A 22 -28.13 -42.22 16.34
CA HIS A 22 -28.66 -43.15 17.34
C HIS A 22 -30.10 -43.44 16.97
N ALA A 23 -30.38 -44.70 16.66
CA ALA A 23 -31.72 -45.16 16.30
C ALA A 23 -32.28 -45.99 17.45
N ASP A 24 -33.55 -45.78 17.76
CA ASP A 24 -34.36 -46.64 18.62
C ASP A 24 -35.77 -46.80 18.03
N GLU A 25 -36.65 -47.49 18.75
CA GLU A 25 -38.03 -47.76 18.29
C GLU A 25 -38.86 -46.50 17.99
N ARG A 26 -38.43 -45.32 18.44
CA ARG A 26 -39.11 -44.02 18.21
C ARG A 26 -38.59 -43.29 16.97
N GLY A 27 -37.48 -43.74 16.39
CA GLY A 27 -36.86 -43.12 15.23
C GLY A 27 -35.36 -42.88 15.41
N GLU A 28 -34.84 -41.87 14.71
CA GLU A 28 -33.41 -41.54 14.71
C GLU A 28 -33.13 -40.17 15.30
N PHE A 29 -32.02 -40.07 16.03
CA PHE A 29 -31.48 -38.82 16.54
C PHE A 29 -30.05 -38.62 16.03
N ALA A 30 -29.79 -37.45 15.44
CA ALA A 30 -28.47 -37.05 14.98
C ALA A 30 -28.23 -35.57 15.28
N ARG A 31 -26.98 -35.22 15.58
CA ARG A 31 -26.58 -33.82 15.74
C ARG A 31 -26.27 -33.22 14.37
N LEU A 32 -26.83 -32.05 14.07
CA LEU A 32 -26.56 -31.35 12.81
C LEU A 32 -25.35 -30.41 12.89
N TRP A 33 -25.12 -29.81 14.05
CA TRP A 33 -24.02 -28.85 14.31
C TRP A 33 -23.59 -28.89 15.79
N SER A 34 -22.32 -28.55 16.07
CA SER A 34 -21.76 -28.40 17.43
C SER A 34 -20.57 -27.45 17.41
N ALA A 35 -20.66 -26.35 18.17
CA ALA A 35 -19.55 -25.41 18.35
C ALA A 35 -18.28 -26.12 18.83
N ASP A 36 -18.39 -26.93 19.88
CA ASP A 36 -17.25 -27.62 20.50
C ASP A 36 -16.57 -28.58 19.52
N ALA A 37 -17.35 -29.40 18.81
CA ALA A 37 -16.79 -30.38 17.88
C ALA A 37 -16.07 -29.73 16.70
N LEU A 38 -16.62 -28.64 16.15
CA LEU A 38 -16.02 -27.92 15.02
C LEU A 38 -14.80 -27.10 15.46
N SER A 39 -14.88 -26.45 16.63
CA SER A 39 -13.76 -25.66 17.18
C SER A 39 -12.55 -26.54 17.50
N ALA A 40 -12.77 -27.76 18.02
CA ALA A 40 -11.72 -28.75 18.26
C ALA A 40 -10.96 -29.17 16.99
N HIS A 41 -11.54 -28.94 15.81
CA HIS A 41 -10.94 -29.24 14.50
C HIS A 41 -10.52 -27.97 13.74
N GLY A 42 -10.33 -26.85 14.44
CA GLY A 42 -9.81 -25.61 13.85
C GLY A 42 -10.87 -24.72 13.17
N PHE A 43 -12.16 -24.99 13.38
CA PHE A 43 -13.27 -24.21 12.82
C PHE A 43 -14.10 -23.56 13.94
N PRO A 44 -13.66 -22.45 14.54
CA PRO A 44 -14.45 -21.71 15.52
C PRO A 44 -15.61 -20.99 14.83
N PHE A 45 -16.66 -21.74 14.50
CA PHE A 45 -17.82 -21.30 13.74
C PHE A 45 -19.09 -21.38 14.60
N GLY A 46 -19.76 -20.23 14.77
CA GLY A 46 -21.13 -20.13 15.27
C GLY A 46 -22.08 -19.70 14.15
N PRO A 47 -23.16 -20.46 13.86
CA PRO A 47 -24.19 -20.05 12.92
C PRO A 47 -24.83 -18.74 13.38
N VAL A 48 -24.67 -17.67 12.61
CA VAL A 48 -25.37 -16.39 12.84
C VAL A 48 -26.65 -16.31 12.01
N GLN A 49 -26.74 -17.13 10.96
CA GLN A 49 -27.89 -17.24 10.08
C GLN A 49 -28.07 -18.70 9.64
N VAL A 50 -29.33 -19.15 9.53
CA VAL A 50 -29.68 -20.47 9.01
C VAL A 50 -30.72 -20.32 7.90
N ASN A 51 -30.43 -20.87 6.74
CA ASN A 51 -31.34 -20.87 5.60
C ASN A 51 -31.90 -22.29 5.38
N HIS A 52 -33.14 -22.37 4.93
CA HIS A 52 -33.77 -23.60 4.46
C HIS A 52 -34.26 -23.39 3.03
N SER A 53 -34.03 -24.39 2.17
CA SER A 53 -34.48 -24.35 0.79
C SER A 53 -35.17 -25.65 0.40
N ILE A 54 -36.19 -25.54 -0.44
CA ILE A 54 -36.90 -26.65 -1.05
C ILE A 54 -36.72 -26.56 -2.57
N THR A 55 -36.28 -27.66 -3.18
CA THR A 55 -36.14 -27.78 -4.64
C THR A 55 -36.93 -28.98 -5.13
N ARG A 56 -37.99 -28.71 -5.89
CA ARG A 56 -39.03 -29.69 -6.23
C ARG A 56 -38.59 -30.74 -7.24
N ASN A 57 -37.88 -30.31 -8.28
CA ASN A 57 -37.64 -31.16 -9.44
C ASN A 57 -36.24 -31.77 -9.39
N ARG A 58 -36.14 -33.06 -9.68
CA ARG A 58 -34.88 -33.77 -9.94
C ARG A 58 -34.12 -33.16 -11.13
N GLY A 59 -32.80 -33.06 -11.00
CA GLY A 59 -31.90 -32.48 -11.99
C GLY A 59 -31.82 -30.95 -11.96
N THR A 60 -32.48 -30.30 -10.99
CA THR A 60 -32.39 -28.84 -10.80
C THR A 60 -31.01 -28.50 -10.28
N ILE A 61 -30.36 -27.50 -10.88
CA ILE A 61 -29.12 -26.92 -10.36
C ILE A 61 -29.44 -25.58 -9.71
N ARG A 62 -28.95 -25.40 -8.48
CA ARG A 62 -28.80 -24.09 -7.87
C ARG A 62 -27.32 -23.73 -7.91
N GLY A 63 -27.02 -22.63 -8.59
CA GLY A 63 -25.68 -22.26 -9.08
C GLY A 63 -24.60 -22.13 -8.02
N LEU A 64 -23.39 -21.71 -8.45
CA LEU A 64 -22.22 -21.60 -7.59
C LEU A 64 -22.14 -20.20 -6.95
N HIS A 65 -22.74 -20.01 -5.78
CA HIS A 65 -22.86 -18.72 -5.11
C HIS A 65 -21.79 -18.49 -4.04
N TYR A 66 -21.41 -17.23 -3.83
CA TYR A 66 -20.54 -16.79 -2.74
C TYR A 66 -20.83 -15.33 -2.34
N GLN A 67 -20.43 -14.94 -1.12
CA GLN A 67 -20.36 -13.54 -0.73
C GLN A 67 -18.93 -13.01 -0.98
N ALA A 68 -18.80 -11.93 -1.74
CA ALA A 68 -17.51 -11.32 -2.04
C ALA A 68 -16.86 -10.69 -0.79
N PRO A 69 -15.52 -10.57 -0.72
CA PRO A 69 -14.85 -9.82 0.34
C PRO A 69 -15.40 -8.40 0.47
N PRO A 70 -15.52 -7.84 1.69
CA PRO A 70 -15.10 -8.40 2.99
C PRO A 70 -16.15 -9.30 3.67
N HIS A 71 -17.20 -9.72 2.97
CA HIS A 71 -18.34 -10.46 3.52
C HIS A 71 -18.24 -11.98 3.34
N THR A 72 -17.05 -12.51 3.07
CA THR A 72 -16.81 -13.95 2.91
C THR A 72 -17.27 -14.74 4.14
N GLU A 73 -17.80 -15.93 3.93
CA GLU A 73 -18.45 -16.70 4.99
C GLU A 73 -18.12 -18.19 4.92
N THR A 74 -18.11 -18.83 6.09
CA THR A 74 -18.06 -20.28 6.26
C THR A 74 -19.49 -20.80 6.26
N ARG A 75 -19.71 -21.94 5.60
CA ARG A 75 -21.02 -22.59 5.48
C ARG A 75 -20.95 -24.05 5.94
N LEU A 76 -21.97 -24.50 6.65
CA LEU A 76 -22.23 -25.92 6.84
C LEU A 76 -23.50 -26.29 6.08
N VAL A 77 -23.35 -27.13 5.05
CA VAL A 77 -24.43 -27.49 4.12
C VAL A 77 -24.91 -28.91 4.39
N SER A 78 -26.22 -29.11 4.45
CA SER A 78 -26.82 -30.40 4.79
C SER A 78 -28.10 -30.67 4.01
N CYS A 79 -28.18 -31.85 3.40
CA CYS A 79 -29.43 -32.36 2.84
C CYS A 79 -30.24 -33.07 3.94
N ILE A 80 -31.46 -32.60 4.19
CA ILE A 80 -32.37 -33.15 5.21
C ILE A 80 -33.58 -33.88 4.62
N ARG A 81 -33.75 -33.82 3.30
CA ARG A 81 -34.69 -34.64 2.53
C ARG A 81 -34.16 -34.82 1.11
N GLY A 82 -34.26 -36.03 0.56
CA GLY A 82 -33.79 -36.35 -0.79
C GLY A 82 -32.27 -36.52 -0.88
N GLU A 83 -31.74 -36.57 -2.10
CA GLU A 83 -30.30 -36.69 -2.36
C GLU A 83 -29.84 -35.55 -3.28
N ILE A 84 -28.72 -34.91 -2.94
CA ILE A 84 -28.09 -33.88 -3.77
C ILE A 84 -26.64 -34.22 -4.09
N TYR A 85 -26.16 -33.71 -5.21
CA TYR A 85 -24.74 -33.62 -5.55
C TYR A 85 -24.26 -32.20 -5.21
N ASP A 86 -23.61 -32.08 -4.06
CA ASP A 86 -23.16 -30.82 -3.48
C ASP A 86 -21.76 -30.49 -3.98
N VAL A 87 -21.55 -29.26 -4.47
CA VAL A 87 -20.30 -28.86 -5.13
C VAL A 87 -19.74 -27.60 -4.47
N ALA A 88 -18.44 -27.64 -4.16
CA ALA A 88 -17.68 -26.50 -3.67
C ALA A 88 -16.50 -26.19 -4.61
N VAL A 89 -16.26 -24.92 -4.91
CA VAL A 89 -15.17 -24.44 -5.78
C VAL A 89 -14.31 -23.47 -5.01
N ASP A 90 -13.00 -23.70 -4.97
CA ASP A 90 -12.07 -22.82 -4.25
C ASP A 90 -11.74 -21.57 -5.08
N LEU A 91 -12.18 -20.40 -4.62
CA LEU A 91 -11.94 -19.12 -5.28
C LEU A 91 -10.83 -18.30 -4.62
N ARG A 92 -10.05 -18.89 -3.69
CA ARG A 92 -8.96 -18.19 -3.01
C ARG A 92 -7.69 -18.19 -3.86
N PRO A 93 -7.20 -17.03 -4.34
CA PRO A 93 -6.05 -16.97 -5.25
C PRO A 93 -4.75 -17.52 -4.67
N ASP A 94 -4.62 -17.47 -3.35
CA ASP A 94 -3.45 -17.94 -2.60
C ASP A 94 -3.56 -19.41 -2.18
N SER A 95 -4.67 -20.08 -2.49
CA SER A 95 -4.88 -21.46 -2.12
C SER A 95 -4.10 -22.40 -3.05
N PRO A 96 -3.45 -23.46 -2.53
CA PRO A 96 -2.86 -24.52 -3.37
C PRO A 96 -3.90 -25.25 -4.20
N THR A 97 -5.19 -25.11 -3.86
CA THR A 97 -6.32 -25.72 -4.56
C THR A 97 -7.18 -24.71 -5.31
N PHE A 98 -6.63 -23.52 -5.61
CA PHE A 98 -7.32 -22.48 -6.37
C PHE A 98 -7.90 -23.02 -7.70
N LEU A 99 -9.17 -22.69 -7.96
CA LEU A 99 -9.99 -23.11 -9.11
C LEU A 99 -10.24 -24.62 -9.21
N GLN A 100 -9.80 -25.39 -8.22
CA GLN A 100 -10.22 -26.77 -8.09
C GLN A 100 -11.60 -26.83 -7.44
N TRP A 101 -12.35 -27.87 -7.76
CA TRP A 101 -13.66 -28.14 -7.21
C TRP A 101 -13.70 -29.54 -6.61
N HIS A 102 -14.60 -29.74 -5.65
CA HIS A 102 -14.88 -31.03 -5.04
C HIS A 102 -16.38 -31.17 -4.87
N ALA A 103 -16.86 -32.41 -4.93
CA ALA A 103 -18.28 -32.70 -4.79
C ALA A 103 -18.55 -33.91 -3.91
N GLU A 104 -19.64 -33.85 -3.16
CA GLU A 104 -20.12 -34.92 -2.28
C GLU A 104 -21.61 -35.18 -2.51
N ARG A 105 -22.01 -36.44 -2.35
CA ARG A 105 -23.44 -36.79 -2.30
C ARG A 105 -23.93 -36.59 -0.87
N LEU A 106 -24.95 -35.76 -0.68
CA LEU A 106 -25.54 -35.50 0.63
C LEU A 106 -26.97 -36.00 0.67
N SER A 107 -27.31 -36.78 1.70
CA SER A 107 -28.67 -37.25 1.91
C SER A 107 -28.95 -37.54 3.40
N PRO A 108 -30.23 -37.59 3.79
CA PRO A 108 -30.63 -38.07 5.11
C PRO A 108 -30.24 -39.50 5.37
N GLU A 109 -29.89 -40.32 4.38
CA GLU A 109 -29.52 -41.74 4.53
C GLU A 109 -28.01 -41.88 4.79
N ASN A 110 -27.16 -41.08 4.11
CA ASN A 110 -25.72 -41.10 4.36
C ASN A 110 -25.28 -40.21 5.53
N GLY A 111 -26.09 -39.20 5.90
CA GLY A 111 -25.86 -38.36 7.08
C GLY A 111 -24.64 -37.46 6.93
N ARG A 112 -24.25 -37.18 5.69
CA ARG A 112 -23.12 -36.32 5.34
C ARG A 112 -23.56 -34.87 5.24
N ALA A 113 -22.62 -34.00 5.55
CA ALA A 113 -22.68 -32.56 5.37
C ALA A 113 -21.30 -32.07 4.91
N VAL A 114 -21.24 -30.91 4.27
CA VAL A 114 -19.97 -30.30 3.86
C VAL A 114 -19.78 -29.01 4.63
N LEU A 115 -18.61 -28.87 5.26
CA LEU A 115 -18.14 -27.64 5.86
C LEU A 115 -17.24 -26.92 4.86
N ILE A 116 -17.72 -25.79 4.38
CA ILE A 116 -17.13 -24.98 3.31
C ILE A 116 -16.53 -23.72 3.95
N PRO A 117 -15.21 -23.51 3.88
CA PRO A 117 -14.58 -22.35 4.49
C PRO A 117 -14.82 -21.08 3.66
N GLU A 118 -14.45 -19.92 4.23
CA GLU A 118 -14.51 -18.63 3.55
C GLU A 118 -13.76 -18.65 2.20
N GLY A 119 -14.31 -17.99 1.19
CA GLY A 119 -13.66 -17.83 -0.13
C GLY A 119 -13.97 -18.94 -1.15
N PHE A 120 -15.00 -19.76 -0.91
CA PHE A 120 -15.48 -20.77 -1.85
C PHE A 120 -16.81 -20.36 -2.51
N ALA A 121 -16.99 -20.77 -3.76
CA ALA A 121 -18.31 -20.85 -4.38
C ALA A 121 -18.98 -22.17 -4.00
N HIS A 122 -20.30 -22.17 -3.82
CA HIS A 122 -21.07 -23.35 -3.46
C HIS A 122 -22.34 -23.46 -4.30
N GLY A 123 -22.65 -24.67 -4.77
CA GLY A 123 -23.87 -24.98 -5.49
C GLY A 123 -24.21 -26.46 -5.39
N PHE A 124 -25.36 -26.88 -5.92
CA PHE A 124 -25.74 -28.29 -5.90
C PHE A 124 -26.70 -28.66 -7.04
N GLN A 125 -26.75 -29.96 -7.35
CA GLN A 125 -27.76 -30.56 -8.22
C GLN A 125 -28.65 -31.53 -7.42
N THR A 126 -29.97 -31.44 -7.59
CA THR A 126 -30.90 -32.42 -7.01
C THR A 126 -30.84 -33.74 -7.76
N LEU A 127 -30.65 -34.85 -7.04
CA LEU A 127 -30.64 -36.21 -7.61
C LEU A 127 -31.99 -36.92 -7.43
N THR A 128 -32.85 -36.40 -6.56
CA THR A 128 -34.24 -36.82 -6.36
C THR A 128 -35.18 -35.61 -6.40
N ASP A 129 -36.50 -35.86 -6.48
CA ASP A 129 -37.50 -34.83 -6.28
C ASP A 129 -37.59 -34.40 -4.80
N ASP A 130 -38.16 -33.23 -4.56
CA ASP A 130 -38.43 -32.66 -3.22
C ASP A 130 -37.21 -32.68 -2.29
N CYS A 131 -36.06 -32.21 -2.78
CA CYS A 131 -34.86 -32.06 -1.96
C CYS A 131 -34.98 -30.86 -1.01
N GLU A 132 -34.63 -31.06 0.26
CA GLU A 132 -34.59 -30.01 1.27
C GLU A 132 -33.19 -29.85 1.85
N ILE A 133 -32.69 -28.61 1.84
CA ILE A 133 -31.31 -28.30 2.23
C ILE A 133 -31.32 -27.24 3.34
N VAL A 134 -30.48 -27.45 4.35
CA VAL A 134 -30.20 -26.50 5.42
C VAL A 134 -28.78 -25.97 5.28
N TYR A 135 -28.62 -24.65 5.42
CA TYR A 135 -27.35 -23.95 5.39
C TYR A 135 -27.16 -23.21 6.69
N CYS A 136 -26.04 -23.43 7.38
CA CYS A 136 -25.63 -22.59 8.50
C CYS A 136 -24.51 -21.66 8.03
N HIS A 137 -24.63 -20.35 8.27
CA HIS A 137 -23.68 -19.32 7.80
C HIS A 137 -22.97 -18.64 8.97
N SER A 138 -21.68 -18.31 8.80
CA SER A 138 -20.88 -17.59 9.82
C SER A 138 -21.07 -16.08 9.80
N ARG A 139 -21.71 -15.52 8.77
CA ARG A 139 -21.98 -14.08 8.65
C ARG A 139 -23.43 -13.81 8.21
N PRO A 140 -23.97 -12.62 8.52
CA PRO A 140 -25.23 -12.17 7.93
C PRO A 140 -25.11 -12.04 6.41
N TYR A 141 -26.22 -12.26 5.71
CA TYR A 141 -26.31 -12.01 4.28
C TYR A 141 -26.24 -10.51 3.94
N VAL A 142 -25.45 -10.16 2.91
CA VAL A 142 -25.33 -8.81 2.35
C VAL A 142 -25.63 -8.88 0.85
N ALA A 143 -26.74 -8.25 0.43
CA ALA A 143 -27.26 -8.38 -0.93
C ALA A 143 -26.27 -7.88 -1.99
N GLU A 144 -25.56 -6.80 -1.70
CA GLU A 144 -24.59 -6.18 -2.60
C GLU A 144 -23.31 -7.01 -2.77
N ALA A 145 -23.04 -7.93 -1.84
CA ALA A 145 -21.88 -8.82 -1.86
C ALA A 145 -22.20 -10.19 -2.48
N GLU A 146 -23.48 -10.55 -2.67
CA GLU A 146 -23.87 -11.81 -3.30
C GLU A 146 -23.45 -11.81 -4.78
N THR A 147 -22.75 -12.86 -5.17
CA THR A 147 -22.43 -13.12 -6.57
C THR A 147 -22.25 -14.63 -6.78
N GLY A 148 -21.91 -15.03 -8.00
CA GLY A 148 -21.73 -16.44 -8.33
C GLY A 148 -20.92 -16.65 -9.60
N VAL A 149 -20.48 -17.89 -9.78
CA VAL A 149 -19.79 -18.39 -10.97
C VAL A 149 -20.77 -19.18 -11.83
N ALA A 150 -20.62 -19.11 -13.16
CA ALA A 150 -21.38 -19.94 -14.08
C ALA A 150 -21.24 -21.43 -13.72
N PHE A 151 -22.37 -22.12 -13.56
CA PHE A 151 -22.38 -23.54 -13.17
C PHE A 151 -21.89 -24.47 -14.29
N ASP A 152 -22.00 -24.00 -15.54
CA ASP A 152 -21.61 -24.65 -16.77
C ASP A 152 -20.28 -24.10 -17.33
N ASP A 153 -19.48 -23.45 -16.47
CA ASP A 153 -18.19 -22.90 -16.87
C ASP A 153 -17.24 -23.99 -17.40
N PRO A 154 -16.75 -23.87 -18.66
CA PRO A 154 -15.85 -24.85 -19.24
C PRO A 154 -14.52 -25.03 -18.49
N ALA A 155 -14.02 -23.99 -17.81
CA ALA A 155 -12.78 -24.07 -17.05
C ALA A 155 -12.92 -24.90 -15.77
N LEU A 156 -14.13 -24.96 -15.19
CA LEU A 156 -14.40 -25.84 -14.05
C LEU A 156 -14.71 -27.26 -14.51
N SER A 157 -15.43 -27.44 -15.63
CA SER A 157 -15.77 -28.77 -16.17
C SER A 157 -16.39 -29.72 -15.12
N ILE A 158 -17.27 -29.19 -14.26
CA ILE A 158 -17.92 -29.98 -13.21
C ILE A 158 -18.84 -31.03 -13.86
N PRO A 159 -18.66 -32.33 -13.58
CA PRO A 159 -19.47 -33.41 -14.13
C PRO A 159 -20.79 -33.53 -13.35
N TRP A 160 -21.72 -32.62 -13.61
CA TRP A 160 -23.07 -32.68 -13.04
C TRP A 160 -23.72 -34.04 -13.37
N PRO A 161 -24.12 -34.86 -12.38
CA PRO A 161 -24.53 -36.25 -12.61
C PRO A 161 -25.75 -36.43 -13.52
N LEU A 162 -26.58 -35.40 -13.66
CA LEU A 162 -27.79 -35.40 -14.50
C LEU A 162 -27.76 -34.22 -15.47
N PRO A 163 -28.43 -34.32 -16.63
CA PRO A 163 -28.75 -33.15 -17.44
C PRO A 163 -29.52 -32.11 -16.60
N PRO A 164 -29.13 -30.82 -16.62
CA PRO A 164 -29.84 -29.77 -15.88
C PRO A 164 -31.29 -29.65 -16.36
N THR A 165 -32.26 -29.87 -15.48
CA THR A 165 -33.70 -29.80 -15.82
C THR A 165 -34.28 -28.41 -15.52
N ALA A 166 -33.72 -27.70 -14.53
CA ALA A 166 -34.08 -26.34 -14.18
C ALA A 166 -32.88 -25.59 -13.62
N VAL A 167 -32.74 -24.32 -14.01
CA VAL A 167 -31.72 -23.37 -13.53
C VAL A 167 -32.39 -21.99 -13.50
N SER A 168 -32.12 -21.17 -12.47
CA SER A 168 -32.71 -19.83 -12.41
C SER A 168 -32.07 -18.88 -13.43
N ASP A 169 -32.79 -17.83 -13.86
CA ASP A 169 -32.22 -16.82 -14.77
C ASP A 169 -31.01 -16.11 -14.15
N ARG A 170 -31.04 -15.92 -12.82
CA ARG A 170 -29.90 -15.42 -12.04
C ARG A 170 -28.67 -16.30 -12.22
N ASP A 171 -28.84 -17.62 -12.06
CA ASP A 171 -27.72 -18.56 -12.14
C ASP A 171 -27.19 -18.73 -13.56
N ARG A 172 -28.07 -18.61 -14.58
CA ARG A 172 -27.66 -18.55 -16.00
C ARG A 172 -26.91 -17.26 -16.35
N GLY A 173 -27.16 -16.18 -15.62
CA GLY A 173 -26.57 -14.86 -15.86
C GLY A 173 -25.21 -14.64 -15.18
N HIS A 174 -24.71 -15.61 -14.41
CA HIS A 174 -23.39 -15.48 -13.78
C HIS A 174 -22.26 -15.52 -14.81
N ALA A 175 -21.22 -14.74 -14.55
CA ALA A 175 -20.10 -14.61 -15.47
C ALA A 175 -19.21 -15.88 -15.46
N PRO A 176 -18.51 -16.17 -16.57
CA PRO A 176 -17.49 -17.19 -16.59
C PRO A 176 -16.35 -16.88 -15.61
N LEU A 177 -15.72 -17.93 -15.08
CA LEU A 177 -14.61 -17.91 -14.15
C LEU A 177 -13.45 -17.01 -14.62
N ALA A 178 -13.20 -16.93 -15.94
CA ALA A 178 -12.19 -16.03 -16.51
C ALA A 178 -12.37 -14.56 -16.08
N ALA A 179 -13.62 -14.09 -16.02
CA ALA A 179 -13.97 -12.75 -15.55
C ALA A 179 -13.79 -12.58 -14.03
N HIS A 180 -13.95 -13.67 -13.27
CA HIS A 180 -13.64 -13.71 -11.84
C HIS A 180 -12.13 -13.76 -11.58
N THR A 181 -11.37 -14.51 -12.38
CA THR A 181 -9.90 -14.58 -12.27
C THR A 181 -9.23 -13.26 -12.60
N GLN A 182 -9.77 -12.41 -13.49
CA GLN A 182 -9.27 -11.04 -13.66
C GLN A 182 -9.49 -10.14 -12.44
N ARG A 183 -10.52 -10.39 -11.62
CA ARG A 183 -10.77 -9.68 -10.36
C ARG A 183 -10.02 -10.29 -9.17
N LEU A 184 -9.72 -11.59 -9.22
CA LEU A 184 -9.07 -12.36 -8.16
C LEU A 184 -7.54 -12.50 -8.35
N SER A 185 -7.03 -12.43 -9.57
CA SER A 185 -5.58 -12.36 -9.88
C SER A 185 -4.97 -10.97 -9.64
N ALA A 186 -5.78 -10.00 -9.23
CA ALA A 186 -5.39 -8.63 -8.90
C ALA A 186 -5.26 -8.42 -7.38
N ALA A 187 -5.03 -9.49 -6.59
CA ALA A 187 -4.69 -9.32 -5.19
C ALA A 187 -3.32 -8.66 -5.09
N VAL A 188 -3.30 -7.35 -4.85
CA VAL A 188 -2.07 -6.59 -4.56
C VAL A 188 -1.33 -7.31 -3.44
N ARG A 189 -0.07 -7.66 -3.65
CA ARG A 189 0.74 -8.37 -2.65
C ARG A 189 1.62 -7.39 -1.91
N CYS A 190 1.83 -7.67 -0.63
CA CYS A 190 2.79 -6.92 0.16
C CYS A 190 4.22 -7.11 -0.37
N ARG A 191 4.88 -6.00 -0.73
CA ARG A 191 6.29 -5.94 -1.14
C ARG A 191 7.25 -6.61 -0.18
N HIS A 192 6.98 -6.51 1.12
CA HIS A 192 7.85 -7.11 2.12
C HIS A 192 7.53 -8.60 2.36
N CYS A 193 6.29 -8.94 2.70
CA CYS A 193 5.96 -10.29 3.20
C CYS A 193 5.11 -11.16 2.26
N GLY A 194 4.74 -10.67 1.07
CA GLY A 194 3.99 -11.40 0.05
C GLY A 194 2.50 -11.63 0.34
N ALA A 195 2.01 -11.25 1.53
CA ALA A 195 0.61 -11.39 1.91
C ALA A 195 -0.30 -10.54 1.01
N ALA A 196 -1.47 -11.09 0.64
CA ALA A 196 -2.50 -10.35 -0.06
C ALA A 196 -2.96 -9.13 0.76
N LEU A 197 -3.11 -7.99 0.10
CA LEU A 197 -3.56 -6.74 0.69
C LEU A 197 -5.07 -6.61 0.50
N ARG A 198 -5.79 -6.34 1.59
CA ARG A 198 -7.26 -6.18 1.60
C ARG A 198 -7.69 -4.86 2.22
N LEU A 199 -6.95 -4.38 3.22
CA LEU A 199 -7.21 -3.11 3.89
C LEU A 199 -6.71 -1.93 3.03
N GLN A 200 -7.61 -1.27 2.31
CA GLN A 200 -7.30 -0.04 1.57
C GLN A 200 -7.16 1.14 2.54
N LEU A 201 -6.04 1.84 2.49
CA LEU A 201 -5.84 3.10 3.23
C LEU A 201 -6.56 4.25 2.52
N VAL A 202 -6.30 4.41 1.23
CA VAL A 202 -6.85 5.49 0.40
C VAL A 202 -6.88 5.10 -1.09
N ASP A 203 -7.88 5.58 -1.82
CA ASP A 203 -7.94 5.66 -3.28
C ASP A 203 -8.02 7.13 -3.68
N LEU A 204 -7.02 7.60 -4.41
CA LEU A 204 -6.87 8.97 -4.90
C LEU A 204 -7.24 9.09 -6.39
N GLY A 205 -7.92 8.09 -6.94
CA GLY A 205 -8.35 8.03 -8.33
C GLY A 205 -7.18 7.74 -9.27
N ARG A 206 -7.29 8.25 -10.49
CA ARG A 206 -6.22 8.17 -11.50
C ARG A 206 -5.43 9.47 -11.48
N GLN A 207 -4.11 9.33 -11.43
CA GLN A 207 -3.17 10.42 -11.24
C GLN A 207 -2.04 10.27 -12.28
N PRO A 208 -1.56 11.35 -12.89
CA PRO A 208 -0.33 11.32 -13.67
C PRO A 208 0.88 11.12 -12.74
N SER A 209 2.06 10.81 -13.30
CA SER A 209 3.30 10.84 -12.52
C SER A 209 3.52 12.25 -11.97
N SER A 210 3.81 12.35 -10.67
CA SER A 210 3.84 13.63 -9.95
C SER A 210 4.98 14.54 -10.38
N ASN A 211 5.99 14.04 -11.12
CA ASN A 211 7.09 14.82 -11.67
C ASN A 211 7.10 14.89 -13.21
N ALA A 212 6.05 14.42 -13.90
CA ALA A 212 5.95 14.46 -15.36
C ALA A 212 5.45 15.82 -15.90
N TYR A 213 6.20 16.89 -15.65
CA TYR A 213 5.83 18.24 -16.09
C TYR A 213 5.69 18.34 -17.61
N LEU A 214 4.72 19.13 -18.05
CA LEU A 214 4.36 19.24 -19.48
C LEU A 214 4.99 20.48 -20.10
N SER A 215 5.58 20.34 -21.29
CA SER A 215 5.92 21.50 -22.12
C SER A 215 4.69 22.00 -22.87
N ALA A 216 4.73 23.25 -23.36
CA ALA A 216 3.67 23.80 -24.19
C ALA A 216 3.38 22.93 -25.44
N ALA A 217 4.40 22.29 -26.01
CA ALA A 217 4.25 21.39 -27.15
C ALA A 217 3.59 20.05 -26.81
N ALA A 218 3.60 19.64 -25.54
CA ALA A 218 3.00 18.39 -25.07
C ALA A 218 1.51 18.53 -24.71
N LEU A 219 0.94 19.74 -24.75
CA LEU A 219 -0.44 20.00 -24.30
C LEU A 219 -1.51 19.30 -25.13
N ASP A 220 -1.24 19.10 -26.43
CA ASP A 220 -2.15 18.44 -27.37
C ASP A 220 -1.98 16.90 -27.39
N ALA A 221 -0.96 16.39 -26.69
CA ALA A 221 -0.72 14.96 -26.59
C ALA A 221 -1.57 14.32 -25.46
N PRO A 222 -1.93 13.03 -25.58
CA PRO A 222 -2.50 12.28 -24.46
C PRO A 222 -1.55 12.26 -23.26
N GLU A 223 -2.11 12.42 -22.08
CA GLU A 223 -1.36 12.32 -20.82
C GLU A 223 -1.66 10.98 -20.14
N THR A 224 -0.61 10.26 -19.78
CA THR A 224 -0.73 8.96 -19.11
C THR A 224 -1.08 9.15 -17.63
N THR A 225 -2.09 8.42 -17.17
CA THR A 225 -2.47 8.36 -15.75
C THR A 225 -2.52 6.93 -15.26
N HIS A 226 -2.14 6.73 -14.00
CA HIS A 226 -2.20 5.44 -13.31
C HIS A 226 -3.09 5.56 -12.08
N PRO A 227 -3.81 4.50 -11.67
CA PRO A 227 -4.50 4.52 -10.39
C PRO A 227 -3.49 4.77 -9.26
N LEU A 228 -3.89 5.57 -8.27
CA LEU A 228 -3.08 5.86 -7.09
C LEU A 228 -3.84 5.40 -5.86
N ARG A 229 -3.53 4.18 -5.43
CA ARG A 229 -4.14 3.52 -4.28
C ARG A 229 -3.06 3.08 -3.32
N ALA A 230 -3.29 3.25 -2.03
CA ALA A 230 -2.44 2.72 -0.99
C ALA A 230 -3.21 1.72 -0.12
N TYR A 231 -2.52 0.66 0.27
CA TYR A 231 -3.03 -0.44 1.08
C TYR A 231 -2.16 -0.66 2.31
N VAL A 232 -2.77 -1.21 3.35
CA VAL A 232 -2.11 -1.62 4.59
C VAL A 232 -2.01 -3.15 4.61
N CYS A 233 -0.81 -3.67 4.81
CA CYS A 233 -0.63 -5.11 5.02
C CYS A 233 -1.07 -5.52 6.42
N GLU A 234 -2.12 -6.33 6.57
CA GLU A 234 -2.60 -6.78 7.89
C GLU A 234 -1.69 -7.83 8.56
N ARG A 235 -0.65 -8.30 7.85
CA ARG A 235 0.35 -9.23 8.40
C ARG A 235 1.58 -8.52 8.95
N CYS A 236 2.17 -7.61 8.18
CA CYS A 236 3.42 -6.93 8.55
C CYS A 236 3.26 -5.43 8.81
N TRP A 237 2.06 -4.88 8.58
CA TRP A 237 1.70 -3.47 8.77
C TRP A 237 2.41 -2.47 7.85
N LEU A 238 3.10 -2.95 6.82
CA LEU A 238 3.63 -2.09 5.76
C LEU A 238 2.47 -1.45 4.99
N VAL A 239 2.47 -0.12 4.94
CA VAL A 239 1.62 0.66 4.04
C VAL A 239 2.37 0.88 2.73
N GLN A 240 1.70 0.66 1.60
CA GLN A 240 2.35 0.68 0.29
C GLN A 240 1.36 1.01 -0.82
N THR A 241 1.85 1.52 -1.94
CA THR A 241 1.05 1.68 -3.15
C THR A 241 0.87 0.34 -3.88
N GLU A 242 -0.15 0.27 -4.71
CA GLU A 242 -0.25 -0.76 -5.75
C GLU A 242 0.63 -0.37 -6.95
N ASP A 243 1.40 -1.33 -7.46
CA ASP A 243 2.35 -1.11 -8.55
C ASP A 243 1.62 -1.19 -9.91
N PHE A 244 1.32 -0.03 -10.53
CA PHE A 244 0.61 0.07 -11.81
C PHE A 244 1.48 0.52 -13.00
N ALA A 245 2.75 0.83 -12.74
CA ALA A 245 3.72 1.30 -13.72
C ALA A 245 5.08 0.67 -13.42
N ALA A 246 5.89 0.41 -14.44
CA ALA A 246 7.27 0.00 -14.19
C ALA A 246 8.05 1.19 -13.62
N PRO A 247 9.09 0.96 -12.78
CA PRO A 247 9.92 2.05 -12.27
C PRO A 247 10.50 2.94 -13.38
N THR A 248 10.82 2.35 -14.53
CA THR A 248 11.32 3.06 -15.73
C THR A 248 10.30 4.02 -16.34
N ASP A 249 9.00 3.79 -16.11
CA ASP A 249 7.93 4.65 -16.62
C ASP A 249 7.69 5.85 -15.68
N LEU A 250 8.07 5.73 -14.40
CA LEU A 250 7.91 6.77 -13.38
C LEU A 250 9.13 7.68 -13.27
N PHE A 251 10.33 7.13 -13.46
CA PHE A 251 11.59 7.87 -13.47
C PHE A 251 12.06 8.09 -14.91
N ALA A 252 11.50 9.10 -15.58
CA ALA A 252 11.92 9.49 -16.93
C ALA A 252 13.42 9.87 -16.97
N HIS A 253 14.06 9.73 -18.14
CA HIS A 253 15.49 10.02 -18.31
C HIS A 253 15.89 11.47 -18.00
N ASP A 254 14.93 12.39 -17.98
CA ASP A 254 15.07 13.81 -17.68
C ASP A 254 14.60 14.19 -16.27
N TYR A 255 14.33 13.22 -15.38
CA TYR A 255 14.04 13.46 -13.97
C TYR A 255 15.14 14.32 -13.34
N ALA A 256 14.79 15.52 -12.86
CA ALA A 256 15.76 16.48 -12.38
C ALA A 256 15.27 17.17 -11.10
N TYR A 257 15.21 16.40 -10.00
CA TYR A 257 15.06 16.95 -8.65
C TYR A 257 16.46 17.13 -8.03
N PHE A 258 16.86 18.38 -7.79
CA PHE A 258 18.15 18.72 -7.17
C PHE A 258 17.93 19.06 -5.69
N SER A 259 18.49 18.24 -4.80
CA SER A 259 18.29 18.38 -3.35
C SER A 259 18.92 19.64 -2.78
N SER A 260 19.98 20.15 -3.40
CA SER A 260 20.68 21.36 -2.96
C SER A 260 19.90 22.67 -3.17
N THR A 261 18.75 22.66 -3.84
CA THR A 261 17.91 23.87 -4.01
C THR A 261 17.22 24.32 -2.72
N SER A 262 17.07 23.42 -1.73
CA SER A 262 16.51 23.75 -0.42
C SER A 262 17.62 24.14 0.57
N PHE A 263 17.53 25.35 1.12
CA PHE A 263 18.48 25.83 2.12
C PHE A 263 18.38 25.03 3.43
N THR A 264 17.16 24.79 3.90
CA THR A 264 16.90 24.01 5.12
C THR A 264 17.39 22.57 4.99
N TRP A 265 17.20 21.94 3.83
CA TRP A 265 17.70 20.58 3.57
C TRP A 265 19.23 20.51 3.51
N SER A 266 19.86 21.48 2.85
CA SER A 266 21.33 21.58 2.80
C SER A 266 21.92 21.77 4.20
N LYS A 267 21.28 22.61 5.04
CA LYS A 267 21.68 22.79 6.45
C LYS A 267 21.52 21.51 7.27
N HIS A 268 20.44 20.76 7.04
CA HIS A 268 20.21 19.45 7.67
C HIS A 268 21.29 18.44 7.30
N ALA A 269 21.68 18.39 6.03
CA ALA A 269 22.75 17.52 5.52
C ALA A 269 24.11 17.82 6.17
N ALA A 270 24.46 19.10 6.28
CA ALA A 270 25.69 19.55 6.93
C ALA A 270 25.70 19.21 8.43
N ALA A 271 24.59 19.47 9.13
CA ALA A 271 24.44 19.16 10.56
C ALA A 271 24.51 17.65 10.82
N TYR A 272 23.84 16.84 10.00
CA TYR A 272 23.95 15.39 10.05
C TYR A 272 25.38 14.92 9.83
N THR A 273 26.08 15.43 8.81
CA THR A 273 27.46 15.02 8.51
C THR A 273 28.38 15.30 9.70
N ALA A 274 28.30 16.50 10.28
CA ALA A 274 29.10 16.86 11.45
C ALA A 274 28.81 15.93 12.64
N MET A 275 27.53 15.65 12.90
CA MET A 275 27.11 14.76 13.99
C MET A 275 27.58 13.32 13.76
N ILE A 276 27.37 12.76 12.57
CA ILE A 276 27.62 11.32 12.33
C ILE A 276 29.12 11.00 12.27
N VAL A 277 29.93 11.96 11.80
CA VAL A 277 31.39 11.84 11.82
C VAL A 277 31.91 11.74 13.26
N ASP A 278 31.46 12.62 14.15
CA ASP A 278 31.82 12.57 15.56
C ASP A 278 31.29 11.30 16.24
N ARG A 279 30.00 11.00 16.06
CA ARG A 279 29.31 9.87 16.68
C ARG A 279 29.94 8.52 16.36
N LEU A 280 30.42 8.33 15.14
CA LEU A 280 31.02 7.07 14.68
C LEU A 280 32.55 7.10 14.65
N GLY A 281 33.17 8.24 14.99
CA GLY A 281 34.61 8.43 14.90
C GLY A 281 35.16 8.27 13.48
N LEU A 282 34.41 8.72 12.46
CA LEU A 282 34.80 8.55 11.05
C LEU A 282 36.06 9.36 10.74
N SER A 283 36.99 8.75 10.01
CA SER A 283 38.27 9.34 9.65
C SER A 283 38.58 9.12 8.18
N ARG A 284 39.80 9.46 7.76
CA ARG A 284 40.30 9.18 6.40
C ARG A 284 40.45 7.68 6.11
N ASP A 285 40.44 6.86 7.16
CA ASP A 285 40.50 5.40 7.05
C ASP A 285 39.10 4.77 6.92
N SER A 286 38.04 5.57 7.07
CA SER A 286 36.66 5.12 6.92
C SER A 286 36.19 5.17 5.47
N PHE A 287 35.16 4.40 5.14
CA PHE A 287 34.49 4.43 3.84
C PHE A 287 32.98 4.64 3.99
N VAL A 288 32.47 5.70 3.36
CA VAL A 288 31.06 6.10 3.41
C VAL A 288 30.38 5.88 2.06
N VAL A 289 29.18 5.30 2.07
CA VAL A 289 28.36 5.15 0.86
C VAL A 289 27.00 5.80 1.07
N GLU A 290 26.59 6.68 0.16
CA GLU A 290 25.22 7.22 0.11
C GLU A 290 24.44 6.62 -1.06
N LEU A 291 23.25 6.10 -0.78
CA LEU A 291 22.32 5.51 -1.74
C LEU A 291 21.29 6.55 -2.17
N ALA A 292 21.08 6.67 -3.49
CA ALA A 292 20.36 7.77 -4.11
C ALA A 292 20.93 9.13 -3.69
N SER A 293 22.24 9.31 -3.89
CA SER A 293 23.01 10.47 -3.42
C SER A 293 22.68 11.79 -4.12
N ASN A 294 21.84 11.75 -5.16
CA ASN A 294 21.37 12.91 -5.89
C ASN A 294 22.54 13.78 -6.41
N ASP A 295 22.46 15.09 -6.26
CA ASP A 295 23.47 16.07 -6.65
C ASP A 295 24.66 16.18 -5.67
N GLY A 296 24.85 15.17 -4.82
CA GLY A 296 25.92 15.11 -3.84
C GLY A 296 25.81 16.17 -2.76
N TYR A 297 24.60 16.68 -2.47
CA TYR A 297 24.34 17.68 -1.43
C TYR A 297 24.92 17.29 -0.06
N LEU A 298 24.90 16.01 0.28
CA LEU A 298 25.41 15.48 1.53
C LEU A 298 26.88 15.04 1.42
N LEU A 299 27.21 14.17 0.45
CA LEU A 299 28.57 13.63 0.32
C LEU A 299 29.66 14.67 0.10
N ARG A 300 29.36 15.85 -0.45
CA ARG A 300 30.33 16.96 -0.55
C ARG A 300 30.96 17.35 0.79
N HIS A 301 30.22 17.17 1.89
CA HIS A 301 30.72 17.47 3.23
C HIS A 301 31.74 16.42 3.71
N PHE A 302 31.57 15.15 3.34
CA PHE A 302 32.58 14.10 3.59
C PHE A 302 33.83 14.31 2.74
N VAL A 303 33.66 14.72 1.46
CA VAL A 303 34.78 15.09 0.57
C VAL A 303 35.60 16.23 1.18
N ALA A 304 34.94 17.27 1.71
CA ALA A 304 35.62 18.40 2.35
C ALA A 304 36.44 18.01 3.59
N LEU A 305 36.02 16.95 4.30
CA LEU A 305 36.75 16.38 5.44
C LEU A 305 37.85 15.39 5.03
N GLY A 306 37.93 15.04 3.75
CA GLY A 306 38.87 14.04 3.23
C GLY A 306 38.50 12.60 3.59
N ILE A 307 37.23 12.34 3.94
CA ILE A 307 36.72 10.99 4.23
C ILE A 307 36.34 10.32 2.90
N PRO A 308 36.92 9.15 2.57
CA PRO A 308 36.56 8.41 1.36
C PRO A 308 35.06 8.12 1.27
N CYS A 309 34.43 8.52 0.16
CA CYS A 309 33.01 8.27 -0.06
C CYS A 309 32.64 7.87 -1.49
N LEU A 310 31.46 7.27 -1.65
CA LEU A 310 30.84 6.91 -2.92
C LEU A 310 29.34 7.21 -2.89
N GLY A 311 28.85 7.94 -3.89
CA GLY A 311 27.42 8.07 -4.17
C GLY A 311 26.95 6.97 -5.14
N ILE A 312 25.74 6.45 -4.92
CA ILE A 312 25.00 5.63 -5.89
C ILE A 312 23.81 6.47 -6.38
N GLU A 313 23.79 6.85 -7.65
CA GLU A 313 22.76 7.74 -8.21
C GLU A 313 22.46 7.36 -9.67
N PRO A 314 21.30 6.75 -9.97
CA PRO A 314 20.97 6.29 -11.32
C PRO A 314 20.72 7.44 -12.32
N THR A 315 20.37 8.63 -11.85
CA THR A 315 19.93 9.75 -12.70
C THR A 315 21.12 10.55 -13.23
N ALA A 316 21.22 10.67 -14.55
CA ALA A 316 22.41 11.25 -15.19
C ALA A 316 22.69 12.72 -14.79
N GLY A 317 21.64 13.54 -14.71
CA GLY A 317 21.77 14.98 -14.40
C GLY A 317 22.27 15.26 -12.99
N THR A 318 21.69 14.59 -11.99
CA THR A 318 22.10 14.73 -10.58
C THR A 318 23.46 14.08 -10.34
N ALA A 319 23.74 12.92 -10.92
CA ALA A 319 25.06 12.29 -10.85
C ALA A 319 26.17 13.20 -11.41
N ALA A 320 25.94 13.87 -12.55
CA ALA A 320 26.89 14.81 -13.12
C ALA A 320 27.13 16.03 -12.19
N ALA A 321 26.07 16.54 -11.53
CA ALA A 321 26.22 17.61 -10.55
C ALA A 321 27.01 17.17 -9.30
N ALA A 322 26.80 15.94 -8.82
CA ALA A 322 27.58 15.36 -7.72
C ALA A 322 29.07 15.23 -8.08
N GLU A 323 29.38 14.74 -9.28
CA GLU A 323 30.75 14.61 -9.79
C GLU A 323 31.43 15.97 -9.93
N ALA A 324 30.70 17.00 -10.40
CA ALA A 324 31.20 18.37 -10.45
C ALA A 324 31.52 18.94 -9.05
N ALA A 325 30.82 18.48 -8.02
CA ALA A 325 31.10 18.78 -6.61
C ALA A 325 32.22 17.90 -6.01
N GLY A 326 32.90 17.07 -6.81
CA GLY A 326 34.00 16.21 -6.38
C GLY A 326 33.56 14.90 -5.72
N VAL A 327 32.26 14.58 -5.74
CA VAL A 327 31.73 13.32 -5.20
C VAL A 327 31.88 12.23 -6.26
N ARG A 328 32.55 11.13 -5.92
CA ARG A 328 32.59 9.96 -6.80
C ARG A 328 31.20 9.32 -6.84
N THR A 329 30.66 9.13 -8.03
CA THR A 329 29.29 8.64 -8.21
C THR A 329 29.25 7.41 -9.12
N ARG A 330 28.46 6.41 -8.73
CA ARG A 330 28.13 5.24 -9.55
C ARG A 330 26.71 5.39 -10.09
N ARG A 331 26.59 5.37 -11.42
CA ARG A 331 25.34 5.67 -12.12
C ARG A 331 24.48 4.43 -12.39
N GLU A 332 24.01 3.79 -11.34
CA GLU A 332 23.11 2.63 -11.42
C GLU A 332 22.17 2.55 -10.20
N PHE A 333 21.11 1.75 -10.28
CA PHE A 333 20.25 1.47 -9.13
C PHE A 333 20.94 0.55 -8.12
N PHE A 334 20.73 0.81 -6.83
CA PHE A 334 21.26 -0.04 -5.76
C PHE A 334 20.43 -1.32 -5.61
N THR A 335 21.12 -2.46 -5.58
CA THR A 335 20.53 -3.81 -5.45
C THR A 335 21.42 -4.69 -4.57
N GLU A 336 20.92 -5.86 -4.19
CA GLU A 336 21.72 -6.90 -3.52
C GLU A 336 23.01 -7.22 -4.30
N ARG A 337 22.89 -7.34 -5.64
CA ARG A 337 24.02 -7.59 -6.54
C ARG A 337 25.10 -6.52 -6.39
N LEU A 338 24.73 -5.24 -6.39
CA LEU A 338 25.69 -4.15 -6.29
C LEU A 338 26.34 -4.08 -4.91
N GLY A 339 25.57 -4.30 -3.84
CA GLY A 339 26.10 -4.39 -2.48
C GLY A 339 27.16 -5.50 -2.36
N ALA A 340 26.87 -6.68 -2.93
CA ALA A 340 27.80 -7.80 -2.97
C ALA A 340 29.04 -7.53 -3.85
N GLU A 341 28.87 -6.87 -5.00
CA GLU A 341 29.97 -6.48 -5.89
C GLU A 341 30.96 -5.55 -5.18
N LEU A 342 30.46 -4.50 -4.53
CA LEU A 342 31.30 -3.56 -3.77
C LEU A 342 32.02 -4.24 -2.60
N ALA A 343 31.32 -5.13 -1.88
CA ALA A 343 31.93 -5.89 -0.80
C ALA A 343 33.06 -6.82 -1.31
N ALA A 344 32.86 -7.49 -2.45
CA ALA A 344 33.88 -8.35 -3.08
C ALA A 344 35.10 -7.57 -3.56
N GLN A 345 34.95 -6.28 -3.88
CA GLN A 345 36.04 -5.36 -4.20
C GLN A 345 36.77 -4.83 -2.95
N GLY A 346 36.45 -5.33 -1.75
CA GLY A 346 37.00 -4.85 -0.48
C GLY A 346 36.45 -3.49 -0.05
N ARG A 347 35.32 -3.05 -0.61
CA ARG A 347 34.70 -1.73 -0.37
C ARG A 347 33.46 -1.84 0.52
N ARG A 348 33.57 -2.58 1.62
CA ARG A 348 32.53 -2.57 2.66
C ARG A 348 32.54 -1.20 3.36
N ALA A 349 31.36 -0.68 3.66
CA ALA A 349 31.22 0.67 4.19
C ALA A 349 31.07 0.68 5.71
N ASP A 350 31.79 1.60 6.37
CA ASP A 350 31.63 1.89 7.80
C ASP A 350 30.32 2.65 8.07
N LEU A 351 29.86 3.42 7.07
CA LEU A 351 28.59 4.12 7.08
C LEU A 351 27.87 3.97 5.73
N VAL A 352 26.66 3.42 5.75
CA VAL A 352 25.74 3.42 4.61
C VAL A 352 24.58 4.37 4.90
N ILE A 353 24.36 5.33 4.01
CA ILE A 353 23.38 6.42 4.17
C ILE A 353 22.29 6.25 3.11
N GLY A 354 21.03 6.41 3.50
CA GLY A 354 19.91 6.52 2.55
C GLY A 354 18.88 7.52 3.05
N ASN A 355 18.90 8.74 2.52
CA ASN A 355 17.93 9.78 2.87
C ASN A 355 16.81 9.83 1.84
N ASN A 356 15.58 9.67 2.30
CA ASN A 356 14.37 9.65 1.48
C ASN A 356 14.39 8.63 0.34
N VAL A 357 15.23 7.60 0.39
CA VAL A 357 15.31 6.58 -0.67
C VAL A 357 14.48 5.34 -0.33
N PHE A 358 14.44 4.93 0.94
CA PHE A 358 13.91 3.61 1.31
C PHE A 358 12.40 3.45 0.98
N ALA A 359 11.64 4.54 1.04
CA ALA A 359 10.24 4.62 0.61
C ALA A 359 10.04 4.51 -0.91
N HIS A 360 11.08 4.79 -1.70
CA HIS A 360 11.06 4.84 -3.16
C HIS A 360 11.56 3.53 -3.82
N VAL A 361 11.70 2.45 -3.06
CA VAL A 361 12.38 1.23 -3.53
C VAL A 361 11.42 0.17 -4.08
N PRO A 362 11.56 -0.12 -5.40
CA PRO A 362 11.24 -1.28 -6.21
C PRO A 362 11.21 -2.69 -5.65
N ASP A 363 12.13 -3.01 -4.78
CA ASP A 363 12.17 -4.29 -4.10
C ASP A 363 12.84 -4.02 -2.77
N ILE A 364 12.01 -3.74 -1.77
CA ILE A 364 12.49 -3.30 -0.46
C ILE A 364 13.31 -4.42 0.21
N ASN A 365 13.05 -5.68 -0.14
CA ASN A 365 13.80 -6.82 0.38
C ASN A 365 15.17 -6.93 -0.31
N ASP A 366 15.25 -6.81 -1.64
CA ASP A 366 16.53 -6.79 -2.38
C ASP A 366 17.44 -5.65 -1.94
N PHE A 367 16.89 -4.44 -1.84
CA PHE A 367 17.63 -3.28 -1.37
C PHE A 367 18.17 -3.49 0.05
N THR A 368 17.35 -4.06 0.96
CA THR A 368 17.79 -4.32 2.34
C THR A 368 18.86 -5.41 2.41
N ARG A 369 18.80 -6.45 1.57
CA ARG A 369 19.89 -7.43 1.46
C ARG A 369 21.16 -6.80 0.89
N GLY A 370 21.03 -5.85 -0.04
CA GLY A 370 22.14 -5.02 -0.52
C GLY A 370 22.78 -4.19 0.59
N LEU A 371 21.99 -3.58 1.48
CA LEU A 371 22.50 -2.87 2.65
C LEU A 371 23.35 -3.80 3.53
N ALA A 372 22.84 -5.00 3.84
CA ALA A 372 23.54 -6.00 4.63
C ALA A 372 24.84 -6.46 3.94
N ALA A 373 24.80 -6.71 2.63
CA ALA A 373 25.97 -7.12 1.87
C ALA A 373 27.06 -6.04 1.86
N LEU A 374 26.69 -4.76 1.72
CA LEU A 374 27.61 -3.63 1.65
C LEU A 374 28.22 -3.25 3.03
N LEU A 375 27.50 -3.48 4.12
CA LEU A 375 27.89 -3.02 5.45
C LEU A 375 29.14 -3.75 5.98
N ALA A 376 30.11 -2.99 6.50
CA ALA A 376 31.26 -3.55 7.20
C ALA A 376 30.86 -4.14 8.57
N PRO A 377 31.59 -5.13 9.12
CA PRO A 377 31.45 -5.52 10.52
C PRO A 377 31.64 -4.30 11.44
N GLY A 378 30.70 -4.05 12.36
CA GLY A 378 30.71 -2.83 13.19
C GLY A 378 30.21 -1.56 12.48
N GLY A 379 29.92 -1.62 11.18
CA GLY A 379 29.42 -0.49 10.39
C GLY A 379 28.00 -0.07 10.79
N THR A 380 27.58 1.11 10.36
CA THR A 380 26.26 1.68 10.65
C THR A 380 25.49 1.97 9.38
N ILE A 381 24.20 1.61 9.35
CA ILE A 381 23.25 2.06 8.34
C ILE A 381 22.45 3.22 8.94
N THR A 382 22.30 4.32 8.21
CA THR A 382 21.33 5.37 8.56
C THR A 382 20.33 5.55 7.42
N LEU A 383 19.05 5.38 7.72
CA LEU A 383 17.96 5.66 6.77
C LEU A 383 17.07 6.75 7.34
N GLU A 384 16.81 7.81 6.57
CA GLU A 384 15.82 8.84 6.91
C GLU A 384 14.63 8.75 5.97
N PHE A 385 13.42 8.72 6.52
CA PHE A 385 12.18 8.68 5.75
C PHE A 385 11.00 9.30 6.51
N PRO A 386 9.96 9.80 5.81
CA PRO A 386 8.74 10.30 6.44
C PRO A 386 8.08 9.27 7.36
N SER A 387 7.60 9.71 8.52
CA SER A 387 6.97 8.83 9.51
C SER A 387 5.54 8.47 9.11
N LEU A 388 5.24 7.17 9.02
CA LEU A 388 3.87 6.68 8.83
C LEU A 388 2.92 7.17 9.92
N ARG A 389 3.41 7.24 11.17
CA ARG A 389 2.62 7.75 12.32
C ARG A 389 2.10 9.15 12.03
N ILE A 390 3.00 10.04 11.62
CA ILE A 390 2.68 11.44 11.33
C ILE A 390 1.81 11.56 10.09
N LEU A 391 2.06 10.74 9.05
CA LEU A 391 1.21 10.70 7.85
C LEU A 391 -0.25 10.40 8.22
N VAL A 392 -0.49 9.38 9.05
CA VAL A 392 -1.84 8.96 9.45
C VAL A 392 -2.50 9.96 10.38
N GLU A 393 -1.77 10.44 11.39
CA GLU A 393 -2.26 11.40 12.40
C GLU A 393 -2.63 12.75 11.76
N LYS A 394 -1.78 13.26 10.87
CA LYS A 394 -1.97 14.56 10.22
C LYS A 394 -2.63 14.46 8.84
N THR A 395 -2.99 13.27 8.39
CA THR A 395 -3.62 13.06 7.07
C THR A 395 -2.78 13.68 5.94
N LEU A 396 -1.47 13.41 5.93
CA LEU A 396 -0.52 13.95 4.94
C LEU A 396 -0.60 13.18 3.61
N PHE A 397 -1.81 13.04 3.06
CA PHE A 397 -2.09 12.18 1.91
C PHE A 397 -1.46 12.69 0.61
N ASP A 398 -1.14 13.98 0.53
CA ASP A 398 -0.45 14.57 -0.60
C ASP A 398 0.98 14.00 -0.76
N THR A 399 1.54 13.43 0.30
CA THR A 399 2.79 12.66 0.23
C THR A 399 2.63 11.28 -0.40
N ILE A 400 1.41 10.87 -0.77
CA ILE A 400 1.15 9.64 -1.50
C ILE A 400 1.19 9.94 -3.00
N TYR A 401 2.17 9.37 -3.71
CA TYR A 401 2.33 9.45 -5.16
C TYR A 401 3.14 8.24 -5.65
N HIS A 402 3.14 7.97 -6.95
CA HIS A 402 3.64 6.70 -7.51
C HIS A 402 5.12 6.40 -7.22
N GLU A 403 5.96 7.43 -7.06
CA GLU A 403 7.37 7.25 -6.71
C GLU A 403 7.56 6.82 -5.23
N HIS A 404 6.58 7.06 -4.35
CA HIS A 404 6.54 6.57 -2.97
C HIS A 404 5.84 5.21 -2.88
N TYR A 405 6.60 4.15 -3.14
CA TYR A 405 6.14 2.77 -3.07
C TYR A 405 5.74 2.33 -1.66
N SER A 406 6.35 2.89 -0.61
CA SER A 406 6.21 2.42 0.77
C SER A 406 6.17 3.56 1.78
N TYR A 407 5.35 3.41 2.82
CA TYR A 407 5.19 4.36 3.92
C TYR A 407 5.52 3.64 5.23
N LEU A 408 6.55 4.12 5.91
CA LEU A 408 7.31 3.31 6.86
C LEU A 408 7.07 3.74 8.31
N SER A 409 6.85 2.74 9.15
CA SER A 409 6.97 2.85 10.61
C SER A 409 8.28 2.21 11.07
N LEU A 410 8.71 2.52 12.28
CA LEU A 410 9.85 1.88 12.92
C LEU A 410 9.63 0.37 13.05
N ALA A 411 8.44 -0.04 13.51
CA ALA A 411 8.12 -1.47 13.66
C ALA A 411 8.18 -2.25 12.35
N VAL A 412 7.75 -1.65 11.24
CA VAL A 412 7.86 -2.25 9.89
C VAL A 412 9.32 -2.30 9.46
N THR A 413 10.07 -1.22 9.70
CA THR A 413 11.50 -1.14 9.36
C THR A 413 12.31 -2.22 10.09
N GLU A 414 12.05 -2.45 11.38
CA GLU A 414 12.68 -3.54 12.14
C GLU A 414 12.38 -4.94 11.55
N ARG A 415 11.15 -5.17 11.05
CA ARG A 415 10.77 -6.44 10.41
C ARG A 415 11.55 -6.64 9.10
N ILE A 416 11.64 -5.59 8.29
CA ILE A 416 12.39 -5.63 7.03
C ILE A 416 13.87 -5.88 7.30
N PHE A 417 14.48 -5.15 8.23
CA PHE A 417 15.88 -5.33 8.61
C PHE A 417 16.16 -6.76 9.09
N ARG A 418 15.30 -7.29 9.97
CA ARG A 418 15.44 -8.65 10.51
C ARG A 418 15.45 -9.72 9.40
N SER A 419 14.66 -9.53 8.35
CA SER A 419 14.61 -10.46 7.22
C SER A 419 15.92 -10.54 6.41
N ALA A 420 16.79 -9.53 6.54
CA ALA A 420 18.09 -9.44 5.87
C ALA A 420 19.29 -9.65 6.82
N GLY A 421 19.07 -10.11 8.06
CA GLY A 421 20.14 -10.28 9.04
C GLY A 421 20.64 -8.97 9.66
N LEU A 422 19.82 -7.92 9.61
CA LEU A 422 20.09 -6.62 10.24
C LEU A 422 19.17 -6.40 11.44
N ARG A 423 19.51 -5.40 12.26
CA ARG A 423 18.62 -4.88 13.30
C ARG A 423 18.76 -3.36 13.40
N VAL A 424 17.73 -2.71 13.92
CA VAL A 424 17.79 -1.29 14.30
C VAL A 424 18.27 -1.22 15.75
N PHE A 425 19.20 -0.32 16.06
CA PHE A 425 19.70 -0.11 17.42
C PHE A 425 19.39 1.28 17.97
N ASP A 426 19.05 2.25 17.12
CA ASP A 426 18.66 3.60 17.55
C ASP A 426 17.72 4.26 16.54
N VAL A 427 17.02 5.31 16.99
CA VAL A 427 16.10 6.10 16.17
C VAL A 427 16.07 7.54 16.66
N GLU A 428 15.85 8.48 15.74
CA GLU A 428 15.64 9.90 15.99
C GLU A 428 14.46 10.43 15.18
N GLU A 429 13.76 11.43 15.72
CA GLU A 429 12.71 12.16 15.02
C GLU A 429 13.24 13.51 14.50
N TYR A 430 12.84 13.86 13.29
CA TYR A 430 13.17 15.13 12.64
C TYR A 430 11.91 15.80 12.08
N ALA A 431 11.91 17.14 12.03
CA ALA A 431 10.82 17.91 11.43
C ALA A 431 10.86 17.91 9.89
N THR A 432 11.91 17.35 9.28
CA THR A 432 12.09 17.26 7.83
C THR A 432 10.91 16.55 7.17
N HIS A 433 10.53 17.02 5.97
CA HIS A 433 9.41 16.49 5.18
C HIS A 433 8.08 16.37 5.94
N GLY A 434 7.85 17.25 6.93
CA GLY A 434 6.62 17.26 7.73
C GLY A 434 6.63 16.32 8.93
N GLY A 435 7.72 15.61 9.16
CA GLY A 435 7.93 14.65 10.23
C GLY A 435 8.54 13.36 9.71
N SER A 436 9.81 13.13 10.05
CA SER A 436 10.60 11.99 9.58
C SER A 436 11.20 11.21 10.74
N LEU A 437 11.48 9.93 10.50
CA LEU A 437 12.33 9.11 11.33
C LEU A 437 13.70 8.97 10.67
N ARG A 438 14.76 9.03 11.46
CA ARG A 438 16.08 8.52 11.09
C ARG A 438 16.38 7.29 11.93
N VAL A 439 16.48 6.14 11.28
CA VAL A 439 16.82 4.87 11.93
C VAL A 439 18.31 4.60 11.80
N TYR A 440 18.89 3.98 12.82
CA TYR A 440 20.27 3.52 12.85
C TYR A 440 20.29 2.00 12.96
N GLY A 441 20.85 1.33 11.96
CA GLY A 441 20.93 -0.13 11.93
C GLY A 441 22.34 -0.67 11.84
N CYS A 442 22.45 -1.96 12.15
CA CYS A 442 23.69 -2.72 12.14
C CYS A 442 23.38 -4.20 11.82
N HIS A 443 24.43 -5.00 11.68
CA HIS A 443 24.30 -6.47 11.63
C HIS A 443 23.61 -6.99 12.89
N ALA A 444 22.82 -8.06 12.74
CA ALA A 444 22.02 -8.60 13.84
C ALA A 444 22.88 -9.07 15.03
N ASP A 445 24.10 -9.56 14.78
CA ASP A 445 25.07 -10.06 15.75
C ASP A 445 25.99 -8.97 16.32
N ASP A 446 25.85 -7.72 15.88
CA ASP A 446 26.63 -6.59 16.39
C ASP A 446 26.39 -6.40 17.91
N PRO A 447 27.42 -6.15 18.73
CA PRO A 447 27.29 -6.10 20.19
C PRO A 447 26.70 -4.77 20.72
N ARG A 448 26.53 -3.73 19.89
CA ARG A 448 26.07 -2.42 20.36
C ARG A 448 24.67 -2.50 20.98
N PRO A 449 24.44 -1.93 22.18
CA PRO A 449 23.12 -2.02 22.81
C PRO A 449 22.08 -1.22 22.03
N THR A 450 20.83 -1.69 22.07
CA THR A 450 19.67 -0.92 21.60
C THR A 450 19.40 0.24 22.55
N THR A 451 19.11 1.43 22.03
CA THR A 451 18.87 2.62 22.85
C THR A 451 17.47 2.60 23.47
N THR A 452 17.28 3.37 24.54
CA THR A 452 15.96 3.62 25.13
C THR A 452 15.04 4.42 24.21
N ARG A 453 15.59 5.23 23.30
CA ARG A 453 14.83 5.96 22.26
C ARG A 453 14.11 5.00 21.32
N LEU A 454 14.77 3.91 20.92
CA LEU A 454 14.15 2.87 20.09
C LEU A 454 12.90 2.30 20.77
N ALA A 455 13.03 1.89 22.03
CA ALA A 455 11.92 1.35 22.82
C ALA A 455 10.79 2.38 23.00
N ALA A 456 11.13 3.64 23.26
CA ALA A 456 10.15 4.72 23.42
C ALA A 456 9.38 4.98 22.11
N MET A 457 10.05 4.97 20.96
CA MET A 457 9.39 5.14 19.67
C MET A 457 8.47 3.96 19.32
N LEU A 458 8.92 2.73 19.54
CA LEU A 458 8.05 1.54 19.36
C LEU A 458 6.81 1.60 20.25
N ALA A 459 6.96 2.04 21.50
CA ALA A 459 5.83 2.25 22.40
C ALA A 459 4.88 3.36 21.89
N ALA A 460 5.41 4.44 21.32
CA ALA A 460 4.61 5.49 20.72
C ALA A 460 3.82 5.00 19.49
N GLU A 461 4.44 4.22 18.61
CA GLU A 461 3.75 3.61 17.46
C GLU A 461 2.68 2.60 17.88
N GLN A 462 2.94 1.83 18.94
CA GLN A 462 1.96 0.91 19.53
C GLN A 462 0.79 1.65 20.13
N ALA A 463 1.04 2.75 20.86
CA ALA A 463 -0.01 3.60 21.41
C ALA A 463 -0.84 4.29 20.33
N ALA A 464 -0.22 4.65 19.20
CA ALA A 464 -0.90 5.15 18.01
C ALA A 464 -1.68 4.05 17.25
N GLY A 465 -1.55 2.78 17.63
CA GLY A 465 -2.31 1.67 17.05
C GLY A 465 -1.87 1.27 15.65
N LEU A 466 -0.66 1.63 15.19
CA LEU A 466 -0.20 1.36 13.82
C LEU A 466 -0.15 -0.13 13.44
N GLN A 467 -0.27 -1.02 14.42
CA GLN A 467 -0.35 -2.47 14.25
C GLN A 467 -1.80 -2.99 14.41
N SER A 468 -2.78 -2.16 14.06
CA SER A 468 -4.20 -2.47 14.13
C SER A 468 -4.93 -1.76 12.98
N PRO A 469 -5.99 -2.36 12.40
CA PRO A 469 -6.80 -1.70 11.37
C PRO A 469 -7.43 -0.38 11.85
N VAL A 470 -7.63 -0.25 13.18
CA VAL A 470 -8.27 0.91 13.81
C VAL A 470 -7.53 2.22 13.52
N ALA A 471 -6.19 2.22 13.49
CA ALA A 471 -5.41 3.43 13.23
C ALA A 471 -5.63 4.01 11.82
N TYR A 472 -6.00 3.15 10.87
CA TYR A 472 -6.19 3.52 9.46
C TYR A 472 -7.66 3.83 9.13
N ALA A 473 -8.59 3.52 10.04
CA ALA A 473 -10.00 3.77 9.85
C ALA A 473 -10.30 5.26 9.63
N GLY A 474 -11.22 5.54 8.69
CA GLY A 474 -11.65 6.89 8.36
C GLY A 474 -10.59 7.76 7.67
N PHE A 475 -9.41 7.24 7.31
CA PHE A 475 -8.37 8.02 6.63
C PHE A 475 -8.90 8.60 5.30
N GLN A 476 -9.53 7.78 4.46
CA GLN A 476 -10.19 8.24 3.21
C GLN A 476 -11.18 9.40 3.43
N GLN A 477 -11.94 9.36 4.53
CA GLN A 477 -12.94 10.40 4.84
C GLN A 477 -12.25 11.71 5.21
N ARG A 478 -11.18 11.66 6.01
CA ARG A 478 -10.36 12.84 6.34
C ARG A 478 -9.69 13.43 5.10
N VAL A 479 -9.20 12.58 4.20
CA VAL A 479 -8.67 13.00 2.89
C VAL A 479 -9.73 13.71 2.05
N GLY A 480 -10.94 13.17 1.99
CA GLY A 480 -12.08 13.82 1.33
C GLY A 480 -12.42 15.18 1.93
N ALA A 481 -12.39 15.31 3.26
CA ALA A 481 -12.64 16.59 3.93
C ALA A 481 -11.59 17.66 3.56
N ILE A 482 -10.30 17.32 3.53
CA ILE A 482 -9.23 18.25 3.11
C ILE A 482 -9.44 18.72 1.66
N ARG A 483 -9.79 17.78 0.77
CA ARG A 483 -10.13 18.10 -0.62
C ARG A 483 -11.27 19.10 -0.69
N ASP A 484 -12.37 18.84 0.02
CA ASP A 484 -13.57 19.67 0.00
C ASP A 484 -13.31 21.06 0.59
N GLU A 485 -12.51 21.15 1.66
CA GLU A 485 -12.07 22.42 2.25
C GLU A 485 -11.24 23.26 1.26
N LEU A 486 -10.30 22.65 0.53
CA LEU A 486 -9.50 23.35 -0.48
C LEU A 486 -10.36 23.89 -1.62
N VAL A 487 -11.27 23.07 -2.14
CA VAL A 487 -12.17 23.47 -3.24
C VAL A 487 -13.05 24.65 -2.78
N ALA A 488 -13.72 24.51 -1.63
CA ALA A 488 -14.56 25.56 -1.07
C ALA A 488 -13.79 26.86 -0.81
N PHE A 489 -12.53 26.77 -0.36
CA PHE A 489 -11.66 27.92 -0.19
C PHE A 489 -11.39 28.64 -1.51
N LEU A 490 -10.93 27.93 -2.54
CA LEU A 490 -10.59 28.53 -3.84
C LEU A 490 -11.82 29.11 -4.55
N GLU A 491 -12.97 28.45 -4.49
CA GLU A 491 -14.24 28.98 -4.99
C GLU A 491 -14.66 30.25 -4.23
N GLY A 492 -14.44 30.28 -2.92
CA GLY A 492 -14.69 31.43 -2.08
C GLY A 492 -13.79 32.63 -2.42
N GLU A 493 -12.51 32.41 -2.67
CA GLU A 493 -11.58 33.45 -3.15
C GLU A 493 -12.01 34.00 -4.51
N LYS A 494 -12.34 33.11 -5.46
CA LYS A 494 -12.83 33.49 -6.81
C LYS A 494 -14.13 34.29 -6.76
N THR A 495 -15.10 33.85 -5.96
CA THR A 495 -16.39 34.54 -5.77
C THR A 495 -16.20 35.92 -5.17
N ALA A 496 -15.23 36.08 -4.27
CA ALA A 496 -14.89 37.37 -3.68
C ALA A 496 -14.03 38.26 -4.58
N GLY A 497 -13.68 37.80 -5.80
CA GLY A 497 -12.83 38.54 -6.74
C GLY A 497 -11.37 38.67 -6.30
N ARG A 498 -10.91 37.82 -5.36
CA ARG A 498 -9.53 37.81 -4.88
C ARG A 498 -8.62 37.06 -5.83
N ARG A 499 -7.40 37.55 -5.99
CA ARG A 499 -6.36 36.91 -6.79
C ARG A 499 -5.65 35.85 -5.97
N VAL A 500 -5.65 34.62 -6.47
CA VAL A 500 -4.97 33.50 -5.85
C VAL A 500 -3.82 33.04 -6.73
N ALA A 501 -2.69 32.74 -6.12
CA ALA A 501 -1.55 32.08 -6.75
C ALA A 501 -1.09 30.91 -5.87
N ALA A 502 -0.37 29.96 -6.45
CA ALA A 502 0.32 28.93 -5.67
C ALA A 502 1.84 29.13 -5.65
N TYR A 503 2.49 28.56 -4.64
CA TYR A 503 3.94 28.46 -4.58
C TYR A 503 4.41 27.04 -4.25
N GLY A 504 5.40 26.56 -5.02
CA GLY A 504 6.01 25.25 -4.91
C GLY A 504 5.33 24.21 -5.80
N ALA A 505 5.86 24.01 -7.01
CA ALA A 505 5.47 22.95 -7.94
C ALA A 505 6.09 21.60 -7.52
N ALA A 506 5.90 21.17 -6.27
CA ALA A 506 6.44 19.90 -5.77
C ALA A 506 5.50 18.72 -6.08
N ALA A 507 6.05 17.49 -6.17
CA ALA A 507 5.31 16.25 -6.41
C ALA A 507 4.03 16.12 -5.57
N LYS A 508 4.14 16.38 -4.27
CA LYS A 508 2.99 16.32 -3.34
C LYS A 508 1.87 17.31 -3.67
N GLY A 509 2.21 18.51 -4.13
CA GLY A 509 1.23 19.50 -4.58
C GLY A 509 0.41 18.99 -5.75
N ASN A 510 1.05 18.23 -6.65
CA ASN A 510 0.35 17.65 -7.80
C ASN A 510 -0.66 16.58 -7.38
N THR A 511 -0.34 15.73 -6.39
CA THR A 511 -1.34 14.79 -5.82
C THR A 511 -2.56 15.53 -5.30
N LEU A 512 -2.36 16.56 -4.47
CA LEU A 512 -3.43 17.35 -3.89
C LEU A 512 -4.33 18.00 -4.95
N LEU A 513 -3.72 18.72 -5.89
CA LEU A 513 -4.45 19.49 -6.90
C LEU A 513 -5.25 18.59 -7.84
N ASN A 514 -4.66 17.48 -8.29
CA ASN A 514 -5.35 16.53 -9.15
C ASN A 514 -6.47 15.78 -8.41
N PHE A 515 -6.25 15.36 -7.16
CA PHE A 515 -7.31 14.73 -6.36
C PHE A 515 -8.50 15.68 -6.09
N ALA A 516 -8.22 16.97 -5.95
CA ALA A 516 -9.23 18.03 -5.81
C ALA A 516 -9.81 18.53 -7.14
N GLY A 517 -9.31 18.06 -8.29
CA GLY A 517 -9.78 18.50 -9.60
C GLY A 517 -9.52 19.99 -9.87
N ILE A 518 -8.47 20.56 -9.27
CA ILE A 518 -8.14 21.98 -9.44
C ILE A 518 -7.51 22.22 -10.81
N THR A 519 -8.03 23.20 -11.54
CA THR A 519 -7.52 23.62 -12.85
C THR A 519 -7.16 25.12 -12.84
N PRO A 520 -6.61 25.67 -13.94
CA PRO A 520 -6.24 27.08 -14.03
C PRO A 520 -7.40 28.06 -13.81
N ASP A 521 -8.64 27.59 -13.88
CA ASP A 521 -9.83 28.42 -13.63
C ASP A 521 -10.00 28.82 -12.16
N LEU A 522 -9.50 28.01 -11.22
CA LEU A 522 -9.50 28.25 -9.78
C LEU A 522 -8.12 28.67 -9.26
N LEU A 523 -7.06 28.14 -9.89
CA LEU A 523 -5.67 28.42 -9.51
C LEU A 523 -4.85 28.78 -10.76
N PRO A 524 -4.80 30.07 -11.15
CA PRO A 524 -4.27 30.50 -12.44
C PRO A 524 -2.83 30.12 -12.74
N TYR A 525 -1.96 30.09 -11.72
CA TYR A 525 -0.55 29.73 -11.89
C TYR A 525 0.07 29.27 -10.56
N VAL A 526 1.21 28.60 -10.68
CA VAL A 526 2.12 28.29 -9.57
C VAL A 526 3.49 28.89 -9.84
N CYS A 527 4.15 29.41 -8.81
CA CYS A 527 5.57 29.80 -8.90
C CYS A 527 6.47 28.76 -8.25
N ASP A 528 7.64 28.50 -8.84
CA ASP A 528 8.65 27.60 -8.29
C ASP A 528 10.08 28.15 -8.51
N ALA A 529 10.94 27.96 -7.52
CA ALA A 529 12.32 28.45 -7.57
C ALA A 529 13.22 27.62 -8.50
N ALA A 530 12.86 26.37 -8.81
CA ALA A 530 13.63 25.49 -9.66
C ALA A 530 13.56 25.94 -11.14
N PRO A 531 14.67 26.38 -11.75
CA PRO A 531 14.66 26.84 -13.15
C PRO A 531 14.22 25.75 -14.13
N SER A 532 14.48 24.47 -13.81
CA SER A 532 14.08 23.33 -14.62
C SER A 532 12.56 23.16 -14.77
N LYS A 533 11.75 23.77 -13.89
CA LYS A 533 10.29 23.68 -13.93
C LYS A 533 9.63 24.91 -14.58
N GLN A 534 10.32 26.04 -14.62
CA GLN A 534 9.74 27.30 -15.07
C GLN A 534 9.42 27.26 -16.56
N GLY A 535 8.23 27.76 -16.93
CA GLY A 535 7.72 27.71 -18.31
C GLY A 535 7.06 26.38 -18.69
N LEU A 536 7.08 25.38 -17.81
CA LEU A 536 6.33 24.13 -17.96
C LEU A 536 4.95 24.25 -17.29
N LEU A 537 4.15 23.19 -17.36
CA LEU A 537 2.87 23.06 -16.69
C LEU A 537 2.86 21.86 -15.73
N LEU A 538 2.08 21.97 -14.66
CA LEU A 538 1.86 20.88 -13.71
C LEU A 538 1.16 19.68 -14.41
N PRO A 539 1.56 18.43 -14.09
CA PRO A 539 0.91 17.24 -14.62
C PRO A 539 -0.56 17.16 -14.16
N GLY A 540 -1.44 16.78 -15.08
CA GLY A 540 -2.89 16.63 -14.92
C GLY A 540 -3.65 17.96 -14.81
N SER A 541 -3.35 18.78 -13.79
CA SER A 541 -4.00 20.07 -13.57
C SER A 541 -3.69 21.11 -14.65
N ARG A 542 -2.57 20.97 -15.37
CA ARG A 542 -2.11 21.88 -16.44
C ARG A 542 -1.97 23.34 -15.99
N ILE A 543 -1.70 23.57 -14.70
CA ILE A 543 -1.44 24.90 -14.17
C ILE A 543 -0.02 25.35 -14.59
N PRO A 544 0.15 26.54 -15.19
CA PRO A 544 1.45 27.01 -15.65
C PRO A 544 2.39 27.33 -14.47
N ILE A 545 3.67 27.02 -14.67
CA ILE A 545 4.74 27.23 -13.69
C ILE A 545 5.54 28.48 -14.09
N HIS A 546 5.60 29.46 -13.19
CA HIS A 546 6.36 30.69 -13.36
C HIS A 546 7.53 30.81 -12.38
N ALA A 547 8.43 31.74 -12.67
CA ALA A 547 9.49 32.13 -11.75
C ALA A 547 8.92 32.93 -10.55
N PRO A 548 9.57 32.93 -9.38
CA PRO A 548 9.08 33.64 -8.19
C PRO A 548 8.79 35.14 -8.41
N GLU A 549 9.50 35.78 -9.34
CA GLU A 549 9.33 37.20 -9.69
C GLU A 549 7.94 37.52 -10.23
N HIS A 550 7.25 36.53 -10.81
CA HIS A 550 5.90 36.70 -11.34
C HIS A 550 4.89 37.08 -10.24
N LEU A 551 5.06 36.56 -9.00
CA LEU A 551 4.19 36.91 -7.87
C LEU A 551 4.25 38.41 -7.55
N ALA A 552 5.43 39.02 -7.63
CA ALA A 552 5.61 40.44 -7.34
C ALA A 552 4.96 41.34 -8.42
N ALA A 553 4.90 40.85 -9.66
CA ALA A 553 4.25 41.52 -10.77
C ALA A 553 2.72 41.42 -10.70
N ASP A 554 2.18 40.23 -10.43
CA ASP A 554 0.74 39.97 -10.38
C ASP A 554 0.06 40.47 -9.08
N ARG A 555 0.81 40.44 -7.97
CA ARG A 555 0.40 40.86 -6.62
C ARG A 555 -0.86 40.14 -6.13
N PRO A 556 -0.80 38.82 -5.89
CA PRO A 556 -1.95 38.06 -5.43
C PRO A 556 -2.36 38.46 -4.00
N ASP A 557 -3.66 38.39 -3.74
CA ASP A 557 -4.24 38.56 -2.40
C ASP A 557 -3.91 37.34 -1.50
N THR A 558 -3.85 36.16 -2.10
CA THR A 558 -3.62 34.89 -1.42
C THR A 558 -2.57 34.05 -2.16
N VAL A 559 -1.60 33.53 -1.41
CA VAL A 559 -0.62 32.54 -1.87
C VAL A 559 -0.86 31.20 -1.19
N LEU A 560 -1.29 30.20 -1.96
CA LEU A 560 -1.40 28.80 -1.53
C LEU A 560 -0.02 28.13 -1.60
N ILE A 561 0.56 27.82 -0.44
CA ILE A 561 1.85 27.12 -0.36
C ILE A 561 1.61 25.61 -0.43
N LEU A 562 1.92 25.02 -1.58
CA LEU A 562 1.81 23.58 -1.82
C LEU A 562 2.96 22.81 -1.15
N ALA A 563 4.15 23.43 -1.07
CA ALA A 563 5.28 22.91 -0.31
C ALA A 563 5.17 23.24 1.19
N TRP A 564 4.07 22.83 1.82
CA TRP A 564 3.69 23.22 3.19
C TRP A 564 4.76 22.88 4.25
N ASN A 565 5.57 21.84 4.02
CA ASN A 565 6.68 21.48 4.90
C ASN A 565 7.80 22.53 4.94
N LEU A 566 7.79 23.47 3.98
CA LEU A 566 8.69 24.62 3.89
C LEU A 566 7.94 25.96 4.05
N ALA A 567 6.69 25.95 4.53
CA ALA A 567 5.83 27.14 4.53
C ALA A 567 6.46 28.34 5.25
N GLY A 568 7.13 28.13 6.39
CA GLY A 568 7.84 29.19 7.10
C GLY A 568 8.98 29.80 6.29
N GLU A 569 9.82 28.96 5.66
CA GLU A 569 10.93 29.40 4.79
C GLU A 569 10.39 30.17 3.57
N ILE A 570 9.37 29.62 2.92
CA ILE A 570 8.74 30.21 1.73
C ILE A 570 8.11 31.57 2.08
N LYS A 571 7.34 31.65 3.17
CA LYS A 571 6.76 32.92 3.62
C LYS A 571 7.85 33.95 3.92
N GLN A 572 8.94 33.56 4.59
CA GLN A 572 10.06 34.45 4.88
C GLN A 572 10.73 34.98 3.60
N GLN A 573 10.84 34.15 2.56
CA GLN A 573 11.41 34.54 1.27
C GLN A 573 10.48 35.46 0.45
N LEU A 574 9.17 35.21 0.50
CA LEU A 574 8.17 35.91 -0.32
C LEU A 574 7.63 37.20 0.32
N ALA A 575 7.45 37.23 1.64
CA ALA A 575 6.84 38.37 2.35
C ALA A 575 7.49 39.73 2.06
N PRO A 576 8.83 39.85 1.94
CA PRO A 576 9.46 41.13 1.58
C PRO A 576 9.16 41.61 0.15
N ARG A 577 8.64 40.74 -0.72
CA ARG A 577 8.43 40.99 -2.15
C ARG A 577 6.96 41.20 -2.53
N LEU A 578 6.03 40.93 -1.60
CA LEU A 578 4.58 40.98 -1.83
C LEU A 578 3.91 42.05 -0.97
N PRO A 579 2.69 42.47 -1.30
CA PRO A 579 1.90 43.36 -0.45
C PRO A 579 1.79 42.83 0.99
N THR A 580 1.79 43.75 1.96
CA THR A 580 1.75 43.40 3.39
C THR A 580 0.46 42.70 3.82
N ASN A 581 -0.62 42.85 3.04
CA ASN A 581 -1.91 42.21 3.23
C ASN A 581 -2.05 40.86 2.51
N THR A 582 -1.03 40.39 1.78
CA THR A 582 -1.05 39.08 1.13
C THR A 582 -1.15 37.98 2.19
N ARG A 583 -2.14 37.10 2.04
CA ARG A 583 -2.34 35.93 2.89
C ARG A 583 -1.51 34.75 2.39
N TYR A 584 -0.95 33.98 3.31
CA TYR A 584 -0.23 32.75 3.00
C TYR A 584 -0.98 31.60 3.65
N VAL A 585 -1.40 30.62 2.85
CA VAL A 585 -2.21 29.51 3.32
C VAL A 585 -1.61 28.18 2.92
N VAL A 586 -1.89 27.15 3.71
CA VAL A 586 -1.63 25.73 3.38
C VAL A 586 -2.95 24.96 3.42
N ALA A 587 -3.03 23.88 2.64
CA ALA A 587 -4.22 23.03 2.57
C ALA A 587 -4.10 21.73 3.37
N VAL A 588 -2.87 21.28 3.64
CA VAL A 588 -2.59 20.04 4.37
C VAL A 588 -1.83 20.41 5.65
N PRO A 589 -2.24 19.94 6.84
CA PRO A 589 -3.26 18.91 7.12
C PRO A 589 -4.72 19.41 7.12
N ARG A 590 -4.92 20.72 6.99
CA ARG A 590 -6.21 21.41 6.87
C ARG A 590 -5.96 22.79 6.30
N MET A 591 -7.01 23.47 5.83
CA MET A 591 -6.89 24.87 5.45
C MET A 591 -6.48 25.73 6.66
N ALA A 592 -5.33 26.41 6.57
CA ALA A 592 -4.82 27.27 7.64
C ALA A 592 -3.93 28.40 7.08
N ASP A 593 -3.93 29.55 7.74
CA ASP A 593 -2.94 30.59 7.52
C ASP A 593 -1.57 30.17 8.11
N VAL A 594 -0.49 30.59 7.45
CA VAL A 594 0.92 30.30 7.82
C VAL A 594 1.49 31.38 8.71
#